data_AF-A0A2N2XGU2-F1
#
_entry.id   AF-A0A2N2XGU2-F1
#
_cell.length_a   1.000
_cell.length_b   1.000
_cell.length_c   1.000
_cell.angle_alpha   90.00
_cell.angle_beta   90.00
_cell.angle_gamma   90.00
#
_symmetry.space_group_name_H-M   'P 1'
#
loop_
_entity.id
_entity.type
_entity.pdbx_description
1 polymer ?
#
loop_
_entity_poly.entity_id
_entity_poly.type
_entity_poly.pdbx_seq_one_letter_code
_entity_poly.pdbx_strand_id
1 'polypeptide(L)'
;MAPSNFHANPFPGIRSYEINENHHFFGRELQVRELIRKLAKTRFLAIVGSSGCGKSSLIKAGLIPELFKAQQENLPGSWKLVIFRPAEDPIGNLAKALAEGSRDYETTESVLRSGADGLVKAEQEILSAGEAGFIYIDQFEELFRFKRSGAYARTIAEAGNFIDLLINAIQQSKIPIYIVLSMRTDFLDECTEFRGLSET
;
A
#
# COMPACT_ATOMS: atom_id res chain seq x y z
N MET A 1 -8.39 -10.68 45.12
CA MET A 1 -6.96 -10.82 44.74
C MET A 1 -6.86 -10.64 43.23
N ALA A 2 -6.08 -9.62 42.84
CA ALA A 2 -5.64 -9.10 41.53
C ALA A 2 -6.45 -9.35 40.23
N PRO A 3 -6.76 -8.29 39.45
CA PRO A 3 -7.12 -8.43 38.04
C PRO A 3 -5.88 -8.85 37.23
N SER A 4 -6.02 -9.84 36.36
CA SER A 4 -4.98 -10.26 35.43
C SER A 4 -4.81 -9.20 34.34
N ASN A 5 -3.92 -8.23 34.58
CA ASN A 5 -3.36 -7.38 33.53
C ASN A 5 -2.55 -8.27 32.58
N PHE A 6 -3.16 -8.66 31.46
CA PHE A 6 -2.40 -9.09 30.29
C PHE A 6 -1.60 -7.88 29.82
N HIS A 7 -0.38 -7.74 30.33
CA HIS A 7 0.64 -6.92 29.68
C HIS A 7 0.83 -7.51 28.29
N ALA A 8 0.21 -6.89 27.29
CA ALA A 8 0.49 -7.16 25.89
C ALA A 8 2.01 -7.01 25.72
N ASN A 9 2.67 -8.09 25.32
CA ASN A 9 4.11 -8.08 25.11
C ASN A 9 4.43 -6.97 24.09
N PRO A 10 5.19 -5.94 24.47
CA PRO A 10 5.42 -4.77 23.62
C PRO A 10 6.27 -5.10 22.39
N PHE A 11 6.89 -6.28 22.35
CA PHE A 11 7.71 -6.74 21.24
C PHE A 11 7.01 -7.88 20.49
N PRO A 12 6.55 -7.66 19.25
CA PRO A 12 5.77 -8.62 18.46
C PRO A 12 6.53 -9.89 18.04
N GLY A 13 7.84 -9.95 18.24
CA GLY A 13 8.67 -11.00 17.66
C GLY A 13 8.77 -10.83 16.14
N ILE A 14 8.36 -11.85 15.36
CA ILE A 14 8.49 -11.88 13.89
C ILE A 14 7.33 -11.16 13.18
N ARG A 15 6.18 -10.97 13.84
CA ARG A 15 5.08 -10.22 13.23
C ARG A 15 5.46 -8.74 13.12
N SER A 16 4.87 -8.05 12.16
CA SER A 16 5.02 -6.60 12.06
C SER A 16 4.23 -5.89 13.16
N TYR A 17 4.70 -4.71 13.53
CA TYR A 17 3.92 -3.78 14.34
C TYR A 17 2.73 -3.26 13.53
N GLU A 18 1.59 -3.11 14.18
CA GLU A 18 0.37 -2.53 13.61
C GLU A 18 0.31 -1.02 13.85
N ILE A 19 -0.64 -0.35 13.20
CA ILE A 19 -0.74 1.12 13.18
C ILE A 19 -0.87 1.73 14.58
N ASN A 20 -1.63 1.07 15.45
CA ASN A 20 -1.86 1.49 16.83
C ASN A 20 -0.67 1.18 17.77
N GLU A 21 0.38 0.52 17.29
CA GLU A 21 1.57 0.15 18.06
C GLU A 21 2.76 1.11 17.84
N ASN A 22 2.53 2.30 17.26
CA ASN A 22 3.57 3.33 17.05
C ASN A 22 4.37 3.64 18.33
N HIS A 23 3.72 3.62 19.50
CA HIS A 23 4.36 3.85 20.79
C HIS A 23 5.42 2.81 21.19
N HIS A 24 5.56 1.71 20.44
CA HIS A 24 6.63 0.71 20.61
C HIS A 24 7.69 0.77 19.49
N PHE A 25 7.54 1.66 18.51
CA PHE A 25 8.41 1.79 17.36
C PHE A 25 9.37 2.99 17.53
N PHE A 26 10.66 2.71 17.73
CA PHE A 26 11.68 3.73 18.01
C PHE A 26 12.93 3.58 17.13
N GLY A 27 13.71 4.66 16.98
CA GLY A 27 15.03 4.65 16.33
C GLY A 27 14.98 4.66 14.81
N ARG A 28 13.84 5.04 14.23
CA ARG A 28 13.56 5.10 12.79
C ARG A 28 12.89 6.41 12.36
N GLU A 29 12.87 7.40 13.24
CA GLU A 29 12.16 8.67 13.06
C GLU A 29 12.76 9.50 11.91
N LEU A 30 14.10 9.49 11.76
CA LEU A 30 14.78 10.12 10.63
C LEU A 30 14.38 9.47 9.30
N GLN A 31 14.35 8.14 9.27
CA GLN A 31 13.94 7.39 8.08
C GLN A 31 12.49 7.70 7.72
N VAL A 32 11.56 7.69 8.69
CA VAL A 32 10.16 8.05 8.47
C VAL A 32 10.03 9.46 7.90
N ARG A 33 10.74 10.46 8.45
CA ARG A 33 10.73 11.83 7.91
C ARG A 33 11.21 11.89 6.46
N GLU A 34 12.24 11.14 6.10
CA GLU A 34 12.70 11.06 4.71
C GLU A 34 11.65 10.44 3.78
N LEU A 35 10.98 9.38 4.24
CA LEU A 35 9.91 8.74 3.47
C LEU A 35 8.76 9.70 3.22
N ILE A 36 8.31 10.44 4.25
CA ILE A 36 7.26 11.46 4.12
C ILE A 36 7.65 12.53 3.10
N ARG A 37 8.89 13.05 3.15
CA ARG A 37 9.36 14.05 2.18
C ARG A 37 9.40 13.54 0.74
N LYS A 38 9.78 12.28 0.54
CA LYS A 38 9.76 11.66 -0.79
C LYS A 38 8.32 11.51 -1.28
N LEU A 39 7.46 10.94 -0.43
CA LEU A 39 6.07 10.69 -0.73
C LEU A 39 5.30 11.97 -1.07
N ALA A 40 5.56 13.09 -0.37
CA ALA A 40 4.98 14.39 -0.66
C ALA A 40 5.34 14.92 -2.07
N LYS A 41 6.49 14.52 -2.64
CA LYS A 41 6.94 14.95 -3.96
C LYS A 41 6.45 14.04 -5.09
N THR A 42 6.44 12.73 -4.86
CA THR A 42 6.23 11.72 -5.92
C THR A 42 4.86 11.06 -5.87
N ARG A 43 4.13 11.16 -4.75
CA ARG A 43 2.93 10.37 -4.44
C ARG A 43 3.12 8.85 -4.49
N PHE A 44 4.36 8.40 -4.66
CA PHE A 44 4.72 7.01 -4.80
C PHE A 44 5.98 6.69 -4.00
N LEU A 45 5.99 5.56 -3.31
CA LEU A 45 7.17 5.10 -2.58
C LEU A 45 7.27 3.57 -2.60
N ALA A 46 8.39 3.05 -3.10
CA ALA A 46 8.76 1.65 -2.98
C ALA A 46 9.77 1.45 -1.82
N ILE A 47 9.43 0.59 -0.86
CA ILE A 47 10.31 0.22 0.26
C ILE A 47 10.81 -1.21 0.03
N VAL A 48 12.10 -1.32 -0.25
CA VAL A 48 12.74 -2.59 -0.61
C VAL A 48 13.74 -3.01 0.46
N GLY A 49 13.76 -4.28 0.82
CA GLY A 49 14.67 -4.81 1.83
C GLY A 49 14.46 -6.30 2.07
N SER A 50 15.44 -6.97 2.68
CA SER A 50 15.37 -8.41 2.98
C SER A 50 14.12 -8.79 3.79
N SER A 51 13.73 -10.06 3.74
CA SER A 51 12.62 -10.55 4.58
C SER A 51 12.94 -10.34 6.07
N GLY A 52 11.95 -9.95 6.86
CA GLY A 52 12.12 -9.72 8.31
C GLY A 52 12.86 -8.44 8.71
N CYS A 53 13.29 -7.58 7.78
CA CYS A 53 13.96 -6.31 8.14
C CYS A 53 13.03 -5.21 8.69
N GLY A 54 11.74 -5.50 8.84
CA GLY A 54 10.76 -4.60 9.45
C GLY A 54 10.12 -3.57 8.50
N LYS A 55 10.07 -3.82 7.18
CA LYS A 55 9.42 -2.92 6.20
C LYS A 55 7.97 -2.59 6.56
N SER A 56 7.16 -3.62 6.78
CA SER A 56 5.74 -3.44 7.08
C SER A 56 5.55 -2.76 8.45
N SER A 57 6.42 -3.03 9.44
CA SER A 57 6.45 -2.26 10.70
C SER A 57 6.81 -0.79 10.48
N LEU A 58 7.85 -0.49 9.68
CA LEU A 58 8.26 0.88 9.36
C LEU A 58 7.11 1.67 8.72
N ILE A 59 6.31 1.02 7.88
CA ILE A 59 5.17 1.63 7.21
C ILE A 59 4.00 1.78 8.17
N LYS A 60 3.56 0.66 8.77
CA LYS A 60 2.37 0.61 9.62
C LYS A 60 2.54 1.38 10.91
N ALA A 61 3.63 1.17 11.64
CA ALA A 61 3.84 1.80 12.95
C ALA A 61 4.63 3.11 12.87
N GLY A 62 5.37 3.36 11.79
CA GLY A 62 6.13 4.60 11.59
C GLY A 62 5.46 5.57 10.63
N LEU A 63 5.47 5.23 9.33
CA LEU A 63 5.04 6.14 8.26
C LEU A 63 3.57 6.57 8.37
N ILE A 64 2.63 5.60 8.46
CA ILE A 64 1.19 5.89 8.45
C ILE A 64 0.81 6.78 9.65
N PRO A 65 1.18 6.45 10.90
CA PRO A 65 0.85 7.28 12.06
C PRO A 65 1.43 8.68 11.97
N GLU A 66 2.68 8.84 11.53
CA GLU A 66 3.31 10.16 11.40
C GLU A 66 2.71 10.98 10.25
N LEU A 67 2.38 10.34 9.13
CA LEU A 67 1.77 10.98 7.97
C LEU A 67 0.34 11.46 8.27
N PHE A 68 -0.41 10.68 9.06
CA PHE A 68 -1.82 10.96 9.36
C PHE A 68 -2.00 11.90 10.55
N LYS A 69 -0.91 12.35 11.19
CA LYS A 69 -0.99 13.46 12.14
C LYS A 69 -1.49 14.70 11.41
N ALA A 70 -2.47 15.37 12.01
CA ALA A 70 -2.95 16.65 11.51
C ALA A 70 -1.78 17.65 11.38
N GLN A 71 -1.81 18.48 10.34
CA GLN A 71 -0.92 19.65 10.13
C GLN A 71 0.47 19.37 9.53
N GLN A 72 0.59 18.45 8.58
CA GLN A 72 1.79 18.39 7.73
C GLN A 72 1.66 19.38 6.56
N GLU A 73 2.58 20.34 6.47
CA GLU A 73 2.62 21.29 5.34
C GLU A 73 2.81 20.54 4.01
N ASN A 74 2.06 20.94 2.99
CA ASN A 74 2.06 20.35 1.64
C ASN A 74 1.53 18.90 1.55
N LEU A 75 0.82 18.42 2.57
CA LEU A 75 0.14 17.13 2.54
C LEU A 75 -1.37 17.28 2.79
N PRO A 76 -2.18 16.31 2.33
CA PRO A 76 -3.60 16.23 2.65
C PRO A 76 -3.89 16.30 4.16
N GLY A 77 -4.97 16.96 4.52
CA GLY A 77 -5.43 17.07 5.92
C GLY A 77 -6.24 15.87 6.42
N SER A 78 -6.74 15.04 5.50
CA SER A 78 -7.48 13.80 5.78
C SER A 78 -7.10 12.71 4.81
N TRP A 79 -7.17 11.46 5.27
CA TRP A 79 -6.68 10.30 4.55
C TRP A 79 -7.66 9.14 4.63
N LYS A 80 -7.95 8.54 3.47
CA LYS A 80 -8.60 7.23 3.37
C LYS A 80 -7.51 6.17 3.23
N LEU A 81 -7.39 5.31 4.23
CA LEU A 81 -6.37 4.26 4.26
C LEU A 81 -6.90 2.95 3.66
N VAL A 82 -6.13 2.37 2.75
CA VAL A 82 -6.34 1.04 2.17
C VAL A 82 -5.05 0.25 2.35
N ILE A 83 -5.13 -0.94 2.95
CA ILE A 83 -3.98 -1.84 3.12
C ILE A 83 -4.35 -3.22 2.59
N PHE A 84 -3.55 -3.78 1.70
CA PHE A 84 -3.79 -5.14 1.21
C PHE A 84 -2.50 -5.81 0.72
N ARG A 85 -2.65 -7.08 0.35
CA ARG A 85 -1.63 -7.88 -0.34
C ARG A 85 -2.17 -8.36 -1.67
N PRO A 86 -1.36 -8.34 -2.75
CA PRO A 86 -1.83 -8.75 -4.07
C PRO A 86 -2.27 -10.23 -4.14
N ALA A 87 -1.51 -11.15 -3.55
CA ALA A 87 -1.68 -12.60 -3.69
C ALA A 87 -1.93 -13.03 -5.16
N GLU A 88 -2.84 -13.98 -5.41
CA GLU A 88 -3.11 -14.52 -6.76
C GLU A 88 -4.09 -13.68 -7.59
N ASP A 89 -4.84 -12.78 -6.96
CA ASP A 89 -5.88 -11.94 -7.59
C ASP A 89 -5.70 -10.48 -7.11
N PRO A 90 -4.75 -9.75 -7.70
CA PRO A 90 -4.37 -8.43 -7.21
C PRO A 90 -5.49 -7.40 -7.32
N ILE A 91 -6.27 -7.46 -8.41
CA ILE A 91 -7.42 -6.56 -8.61
C ILE A 91 -8.56 -6.92 -7.65
N GLY A 92 -8.89 -8.21 -7.49
CA GLY A 92 -9.93 -8.62 -6.54
C GLY A 92 -9.56 -8.29 -5.08
N ASN A 93 -8.29 -8.45 -4.70
CA ASN A 93 -7.85 -8.10 -3.33
C ASN A 93 -7.81 -6.58 -3.09
N LEU A 94 -7.48 -5.78 -4.11
CA LEU A 94 -7.67 -4.33 -4.06
C LEU A 94 -9.14 -3.96 -3.92
N ALA A 95 -10.03 -4.59 -4.70
CA ALA A 95 -11.47 -4.36 -4.64
C ALA A 95 -12.04 -4.66 -3.24
N LYS A 96 -11.63 -5.79 -2.63
CA LYS A 96 -12.01 -6.14 -1.26
C LYS A 96 -11.59 -5.06 -0.27
N ALA A 97 -10.34 -4.62 -0.35
CA ALA A 97 -9.79 -3.62 0.56
C ALA A 97 -10.45 -2.24 0.40
N LEU A 98 -10.75 -1.83 -0.84
CA LEU A 98 -11.51 -0.60 -1.11
C LEU A 98 -12.97 -0.69 -0.65
N ALA A 99 -13.55 -1.90 -0.65
CA ALA A 99 -14.93 -2.12 -0.25
C ALA A 99 -15.12 -2.25 1.27
N GLU A 100 -14.03 -2.32 2.04
CA GLU A 100 -14.08 -2.34 3.50
C GLU A 100 -14.79 -1.08 4.04
N GLY A 101 -15.90 -1.29 4.77
CA GLY A 101 -16.66 -0.21 5.39
C GLY A 101 -17.84 0.32 4.58
N SER A 102 -18.57 -0.56 3.87
CA SER A 102 -19.94 -0.36 3.33
C SER A 102 -20.07 -0.12 1.82
N ARG A 103 -19.19 -0.71 0.99
CA ARG A 103 -19.42 -0.80 -0.46
C ARG A 103 -19.70 -2.22 -0.93
N ASP A 104 -20.31 -2.26 -2.11
CA ASP A 104 -20.46 -3.47 -2.89
C ASP A 104 -19.11 -3.84 -3.53
N TYR A 105 -18.62 -5.03 -3.17
CA TYR A 105 -17.35 -5.56 -3.67
C TYR A 105 -17.41 -5.76 -5.18
N GLU A 106 -18.51 -6.32 -5.68
CA GLU A 106 -18.74 -6.68 -7.07
C GLU A 106 -18.72 -5.44 -7.98
N THR A 107 -19.38 -4.37 -7.57
CA THR A 107 -19.34 -3.08 -8.27
C THR A 107 -17.93 -2.51 -8.29
N THR A 108 -17.23 -2.52 -7.15
CA THR A 108 -15.85 -1.99 -7.04
C THR A 108 -14.89 -2.78 -7.93
N GLU A 109 -14.99 -4.11 -7.91
CA GLU A 109 -14.20 -5.00 -8.75
C GLU A 109 -14.46 -4.75 -10.25
N SER A 110 -15.72 -4.62 -10.65
CA SER A 110 -16.10 -4.31 -12.03
C SER A 110 -15.50 -2.98 -12.51
N VAL A 111 -15.54 -1.95 -11.66
CA VAL A 111 -14.92 -0.64 -11.97
C VAL A 111 -13.41 -0.77 -12.13
N LEU A 112 -12.71 -1.47 -11.24
CA LEU A 112 -11.26 -1.67 -11.32
C LEU A 112 -10.86 -2.47 -12.57
N ARG A 113 -11.66 -3.46 -12.97
CA ARG A 113 -11.42 -4.27 -14.18
C ARG A 113 -11.80 -3.58 -15.49
N SER A 114 -12.44 -2.40 -15.43
CA SER A 114 -12.91 -1.69 -16.63
C SER A 114 -11.78 -1.01 -17.44
N GLY A 115 -10.60 -0.83 -16.85
CA GLY A 115 -9.43 -0.24 -17.51
C GLY A 115 -8.50 0.47 -16.53
N ALA A 116 -7.40 1.03 -17.03
CA ALA A 116 -6.35 1.66 -16.22
C ALA A 116 -6.83 2.84 -15.35
N ASP A 117 -7.95 3.48 -15.68
CA ASP A 117 -8.53 4.56 -14.87
C ASP A 117 -9.49 4.05 -13.78
N GLY A 118 -9.69 2.73 -13.66
CA GLY A 118 -10.63 2.10 -12.74
C GLY A 118 -10.35 2.45 -11.27
N LEU A 119 -9.08 2.50 -10.86
CA LEU A 119 -8.70 2.86 -9.49
C LEU A 119 -9.05 4.32 -9.18
N VAL A 120 -8.83 5.22 -10.14
CA VAL A 120 -9.19 6.64 -9.99
C VAL A 120 -10.69 6.80 -9.84
N LYS A 121 -11.49 6.07 -10.65
CA LYS A 121 -12.96 6.07 -10.56
C LYS A 121 -13.43 5.54 -9.21
N ALA A 122 -12.89 4.40 -8.76
CA ALA A 122 -13.25 3.81 -7.48
C ALA A 122 -12.94 4.75 -6.29
N GLU A 123 -11.76 5.37 -6.31
CA GLU A 123 -11.32 6.36 -5.30
C GLU A 123 -12.20 7.63 -5.32
N GLN A 124 -12.53 8.16 -6.50
CA GLN A 124 -13.38 9.36 -6.63
C GLN A 124 -14.75 9.21 -5.98
N GLU A 125 -15.27 7.99 -5.93
CA GLU A 125 -16.55 7.74 -5.29
C GLU A 125 -16.40 7.65 -3.75
N ILE A 126 -15.24 7.21 -3.20
CA ILE A 126 -15.06 7.05 -1.73
C ILE A 126 -14.51 8.30 -1.06
N LEU A 127 -13.66 9.05 -1.75
CA LEU A 127 -12.95 10.17 -1.15
C LEU A 127 -13.92 11.33 -0.91
N SER A 128 -13.93 11.81 0.33
CA SER A 128 -14.60 13.06 0.66
C SER A 128 -13.82 14.26 0.11
N ALA A 129 -14.48 15.42 -0.01
CA ALA A 129 -13.81 16.64 -0.44
C ALA A 129 -12.64 16.99 0.49
N GLY A 130 -11.43 17.12 -0.07
CA GLY A 130 -10.20 17.41 0.68
C GLY A 130 -9.53 16.18 1.31
N GLU A 131 -10.10 14.98 1.15
CA GLU A 131 -9.49 13.72 1.54
C GLU A 131 -8.58 13.18 0.42
N ALA A 132 -7.53 12.45 0.80
CA ALA A 132 -6.65 11.76 -0.13
C ALA A 132 -6.63 10.25 0.11
N GLY A 133 -6.53 9.48 -0.97
CA GLY A 133 -6.33 8.04 -0.90
C GLY A 133 -4.90 7.72 -0.51
N PHE A 134 -4.70 6.85 0.47
CA PHE A 134 -3.42 6.26 0.81
C PHE A 134 -3.52 4.74 0.72
N ILE A 135 -2.85 4.17 -0.29
CA ILE A 135 -2.87 2.74 -0.58
C ILE A 135 -1.51 2.17 -0.21
N TYR A 136 -1.49 1.25 0.75
CA TYR A 136 -0.31 0.46 1.09
C TYR A 136 -0.45 -0.97 0.56
N ILE A 137 0.48 -1.37 -0.31
CA ILE A 137 0.59 -2.70 -0.88
C ILE A 137 1.73 -3.44 -0.17
N ASP A 138 1.38 -4.34 0.75
CA ASP A 138 2.36 -5.19 1.43
C ASP A 138 2.70 -6.40 0.56
N GLN A 139 3.92 -6.91 0.70
CA GLN A 139 4.43 -8.08 -0.03
C GLN A 139 4.14 -8.02 -1.56
N PHE A 140 4.52 -6.90 -2.19
CA PHE A 140 4.28 -6.70 -3.63
C PHE A 140 4.91 -7.80 -4.50
N GLU A 141 5.95 -8.47 -4.01
CA GLU A 141 6.58 -9.61 -4.69
C GLU A 141 5.64 -10.80 -4.96
N GLU A 142 4.48 -10.87 -4.28
CA GLU A 142 3.50 -11.93 -4.53
C GLU A 142 2.99 -11.96 -5.97
N LEU A 143 2.97 -10.81 -6.65
CA LEU A 143 2.65 -10.71 -8.08
C LEU A 143 3.54 -11.58 -8.96
N PHE A 144 4.80 -11.80 -8.55
CA PHE A 144 5.79 -12.49 -9.38
C PHE A 144 5.92 -13.98 -9.04
N ARG A 145 5.31 -14.45 -7.95
CA ARG A 145 5.44 -15.85 -7.51
C ARG A 145 4.92 -16.83 -8.57
N PHE A 146 3.89 -16.45 -9.33
CA PHE A 146 3.24 -17.31 -10.33
C PHE A 146 4.06 -17.50 -11.61
N LYS A 147 5.02 -16.61 -11.89
CA LYS A 147 6.00 -16.83 -12.97
C LYS A 147 6.85 -18.07 -12.73
N ARG A 148 6.97 -18.50 -11.48
CA ARG A 148 7.76 -19.69 -11.10
C ARG A 148 6.97 -20.99 -11.18
N SER A 149 5.63 -20.95 -11.29
CA SER A 149 4.75 -22.13 -11.22
C SER A 149 4.05 -22.53 -12.53
N GLY A 150 4.23 -21.81 -13.63
CA GLY A 150 3.78 -22.27 -14.96
C GLY A 150 2.35 -21.86 -15.38
N ALA A 151 1.56 -21.20 -14.52
CA ALA A 151 0.25 -20.65 -14.87
C ALA A 151 0.39 -19.28 -15.58
N TYR A 152 0.80 -19.29 -16.85
CA TYR A 152 1.53 -18.14 -17.40
C TYR A 152 0.68 -16.97 -17.93
N ALA A 153 -0.28 -17.20 -18.82
CA ALA A 153 -0.82 -16.07 -19.60
C ALA A 153 -1.80 -15.17 -18.82
N ARG A 154 -2.79 -15.78 -18.15
CA ARG A 154 -3.84 -15.02 -17.45
C ARG A 154 -3.29 -14.23 -16.26
N THR A 155 -2.41 -14.84 -15.47
CA THR A 155 -1.84 -14.20 -14.27
C THR A 155 -0.89 -13.05 -14.62
N ILE A 156 -0.13 -13.16 -15.72
CA ILE A 156 0.72 -12.05 -16.18
C ILE A 156 -0.12 -10.89 -16.69
N ALA A 157 -1.18 -11.16 -17.47
CA ALA A 157 -2.10 -10.12 -17.92
C ALA A 157 -2.78 -9.41 -16.74
N GLU A 158 -3.18 -10.17 -15.73
CA GLU A 158 -3.78 -9.65 -14.51
C GLU A 158 -2.82 -8.74 -13.73
N ALA A 159 -1.56 -9.15 -13.55
CA ALA A 159 -0.53 -8.32 -12.92
C ALA A 159 -0.23 -7.05 -13.73
N GLY A 160 -0.22 -7.14 -15.06
CA GLY A 160 -0.06 -5.98 -15.95
C GLY A 160 -1.20 -4.97 -15.79
N ASN A 161 -2.45 -5.44 -15.86
CA ASN A 161 -3.63 -4.59 -15.64
C ASN A 161 -3.60 -3.93 -14.26
N PHE A 162 -3.21 -4.68 -13.22
CA PHE A 162 -3.06 -4.14 -11.88
C PHE A 162 -2.00 -3.03 -11.81
N ILE A 163 -0.86 -3.21 -12.46
CA ILE A 163 0.21 -2.20 -12.49
C ILE A 163 -0.23 -0.95 -13.27
N ASP A 164 -0.96 -1.12 -14.37
CA ASP A 164 -1.53 0.00 -15.13
C ASP A 164 -2.47 0.86 -14.28
N LEU A 165 -3.26 0.24 -13.37
CA LEU A 165 -4.08 0.97 -12.40
C LEU A 165 -3.21 1.83 -11.47
N LEU A 166 -2.11 1.28 -10.94
CA LEU A 166 -1.22 2.01 -10.02
C LEU A 166 -0.53 3.17 -10.75
N ILE A 167 -0.01 2.93 -11.95
CA ILE A 167 0.67 3.95 -12.77
C ILE A 167 -0.29 5.07 -13.13
N ASN A 168 -1.51 4.75 -13.58
CA ASN A 168 -2.51 5.76 -13.90
C ASN A 168 -2.87 6.59 -12.67
N ALA A 169 -3.06 5.95 -11.51
CA ALA A 169 -3.43 6.62 -10.27
C ALA A 169 -2.37 7.62 -9.76
N ILE A 170 -1.08 7.35 -9.97
CA ILE A 170 0.01 8.27 -9.59
C ILE A 170 0.25 9.38 -10.62
N GLN A 171 0.02 9.14 -11.91
CA GLN A 171 0.29 10.11 -12.99
C GLN A 171 -0.83 11.13 -13.18
N GLN A 172 -2.07 10.76 -12.88
CA GLN A 172 -3.21 11.66 -12.97
C GLN A 172 -3.19 12.76 -11.88
N SER A 173 -3.89 13.88 -12.15
CA SER A 173 -3.99 15.03 -11.25
C SER A 173 -5.41 15.38 -10.81
N LYS A 174 -6.40 14.52 -11.09
CA LYS A 174 -7.82 14.70 -10.76
C LYS A 174 -8.08 14.59 -9.25
N ILE A 175 -7.48 13.59 -8.59
CA ILE A 175 -7.60 13.36 -7.15
C ILE A 175 -6.24 13.00 -6.53
N PRO A 176 -6.00 13.35 -5.25
CA PRO A 176 -4.76 13.00 -4.57
C PRO A 176 -4.79 11.52 -4.13
N ILE A 177 -4.06 10.67 -4.86
CA ILE A 177 -3.82 9.26 -4.49
C ILE A 177 -2.33 9.09 -4.21
N TYR A 178 -2.02 8.45 -3.09
CA TYR A 178 -0.66 8.12 -2.65
C TYR A 178 -0.53 6.62 -2.54
N ILE A 179 0.53 6.07 -3.13
CA ILE A 179 0.78 4.63 -3.16
C ILE A 179 2.12 4.33 -2.51
N VAL A 180 2.11 3.47 -1.50
CA VAL A 180 3.31 2.90 -0.91
C VAL A 180 3.29 1.40 -1.17
N LEU A 181 4.40 0.84 -1.63
CA LEU A 181 4.56 -0.61 -1.71
C LEU A 181 5.78 -1.06 -0.92
N SER A 182 5.74 -2.29 -0.43
CA SER A 182 6.92 -2.92 0.14
C SER A 182 7.19 -4.26 -0.49
N MET A 183 8.46 -4.54 -0.80
CA MET A 183 8.87 -5.80 -1.40
C MET A 183 10.25 -6.25 -0.95
N ARG A 184 10.58 -7.49 -1.27
CA ARG A 184 11.94 -8.01 -1.03
C ARG A 184 12.89 -7.64 -2.16
N THR A 185 14.18 -7.47 -1.82
CA THR A 185 15.24 -7.11 -2.77
C THR A 185 15.50 -8.18 -3.83
N ASP A 186 15.22 -9.45 -3.54
CA ASP A 186 15.42 -10.57 -4.46
C ASP A 186 14.37 -10.65 -5.57
N PHE A 187 13.39 -9.74 -5.59
CA PHE A 187 12.37 -9.63 -6.64
C PHE A 187 12.52 -8.35 -7.49
N LEU A 188 13.65 -7.64 -7.36
CA LEU A 188 13.90 -6.41 -8.10
C LEU A 188 14.00 -6.64 -9.61
N ASP A 189 14.58 -7.77 -10.02
CA ASP A 189 14.76 -8.11 -11.43
C ASP A 189 13.40 -8.31 -12.11
N GLU A 190 12.48 -9.02 -11.46
CA GLU A 190 11.12 -9.24 -11.96
C GLU A 190 10.29 -7.95 -12.05
N CYS A 191 10.59 -6.93 -11.23
CA CYS A 191 9.95 -5.62 -11.31
C CYS A 191 10.38 -4.83 -12.55
N THR A 192 11.60 -5.04 -13.07
CA THR A 192 12.10 -4.31 -14.25
C THR A 192 11.35 -4.63 -15.53
N GLU A 193 10.64 -5.75 -15.57
CA GLU A 193 9.83 -6.17 -16.72
C GLU A 193 8.55 -5.34 -16.88
N PHE A 194 8.14 -4.62 -15.84
CA PHE A 194 6.96 -3.76 -15.86
C PHE A 194 7.40 -2.30 -16.00
N ARG A 195 7.30 -1.79 -17.24
CA ARG A 195 7.63 -0.40 -17.58
C ARG A 195 6.75 0.56 -16.75
N GLY A 196 7.37 1.45 -15.99
CA GLY A 196 6.71 2.45 -15.15
C GLY A 196 6.97 2.31 -13.65
N LEU A 197 7.35 1.11 -13.16
CA LEU A 197 7.80 0.93 -11.77
C LEU A 197 9.30 1.20 -11.57
N SER A 198 10.10 1.10 -12.64
CA SER A 198 11.56 1.25 -12.63
C SER A 198 12.05 2.68 -12.95
N GLU A 199 11.16 3.60 -13.32
CA GLU A 199 11.50 4.94 -13.84
C GLU A 199 10.97 6.10 -12.97
N THR A 200 10.62 5.87 -11.70
CA THR A 200 10.16 6.91 -10.76
C THR A 200 11.19 7.35 -9.73
#